data_AF-A0A930ZEX5-F1
#
_entry.id   AF-A0A930ZEX5-F1
#
_cell.length_a   1.000
_cell.length_b   1.000
_cell.length_c   1.000
_cell.angle_alpha   90.00
_cell.angle_beta   90.00
_cell.angle_gamma   90.00
#
_symmetry.space_group_name_H-M   'P 1'
#
loop_
_entity.id
_entity.type
_entity.pdbx_description
1 polymer ?
#
loop_
_entity_poly.entity_id
_entity_poly.type
_entity_poly.pdbx_seq_one_letter_code
_entity_poly.pdbx_strand_id
1 'polypeptide(L)'
;MKDELSLPELFYILRKRARVLIVVPALMGVLALSYTYWIAQPIYASTATINISPLQVQSQLEQKILVQNVRPLNFESLKAMAFSEKVLGSVLASLQKVRNLPKQWQDRRSHSAIEYFVKDIKLKGGFSSQAPLAQGQLSSLIASFSVNAPAPDIAAMAANLWAGATARQVNYLPLDQLKISLALFEKTVTPAEQTYRAAQNRWEQFNRSSSLVQDKAQLDARIQERVSLDTERASLERNLAAVQGRIQVLESSANQQ
;
A
#
# COMPACT_ATOMS: atom_id res chain seq x y z
N MET A 1 23.65 -64.33 -29.50
CA MET A 1 24.78 -64.84 -28.70
C MET A 1 25.72 -63.68 -28.51
N LYS A 2 25.85 -63.20 -27.27
CA LYS A 2 26.84 -62.17 -26.92
C LYS A 2 28.14 -62.93 -26.71
N ASP A 3 29.07 -62.81 -27.63
CA ASP A 3 30.42 -63.35 -27.41
C ASP A 3 31.00 -62.62 -26.19
N GLU A 4 31.12 -63.36 -25.10
CA GLU A 4 31.77 -62.89 -23.89
C GLU A 4 33.25 -62.71 -24.23
N LEU A 5 33.67 -61.47 -24.47
CA LEU A 5 35.08 -61.15 -24.69
C LEU A 5 35.88 -61.60 -23.47
N SER A 6 36.73 -62.60 -23.66
CA SER A 6 37.61 -63.10 -22.62
C SER A 6 38.59 -62.01 -22.19
N LEU A 7 38.80 -61.82 -20.88
CA LEU A 7 39.69 -60.79 -20.30
C LEU A 7 41.08 -60.67 -20.98
N PRO A 8 41.76 -61.77 -21.35
CA PRO A 8 43.08 -61.71 -22.00
C PRO A 8 43.02 -61.08 -23.40
N GLU A 9 41.92 -61.31 -24.12
CA GLU A 9 41.71 -60.81 -25.48
C GLU A 9 41.41 -59.31 -25.49
N LEU A 10 40.61 -58.85 -24.51
CA LEU A 10 40.38 -57.44 -24.24
C LEU A 10 41.70 -56.72 -23.90
N PHE A 11 42.55 -57.33 -23.07
CA PHE A 11 43.85 -56.77 -22.70
C PHE A 11 44.81 -56.69 -23.89
N TYR A 12 44.81 -57.70 -24.77
CA TYR A 12 45.64 -57.69 -25.98
C TYR A 12 45.20 -56.59 -26.97
N ILE A 13 43.89 -56.40 -27.15
CA ILE A 13 43.33 -55.32 -27.97
C ILE A 13 43.65 -53.95 -27.34
N LEU A 14 43.52 -53.80 -26.02
CA LEU A 14 43.88 -52.58 -25.29
C LEU A 14 45.36 -52.26 -25.44
N ARG A 15 46.26 -53.23 -25.32
CA ARG A 15 47.70 -53.02 -25.45
C ARG A 15 48.10 -52.64 -26.87
N LYS A 16 47.52 -53.32 -27.88
CA LYS A 16 47.79 -53.03 -29.30
C LYS A 16 47.26 -51.65 -29.73
N ARG A 17 46.16 -51.20 -29.12
CA ARG A 17 45.56 -49.87 -29.36
C ARG A 17 45.81 -48.87 -28.22
N ALA A 18 46.75 -49.14 -27.32
CA ALA A 18 47.00 -48.30 -26.14
C ALA A 18 47.34 -46.86 -26.52
N ARG A 19 48.05 -46.70 -27.64
CA ARG A 19 48.35 -45.37 -28.21
C ARG A 19 47.08 -44.63 -28.62
N VAL A 20 46.10 -45.28 -29.24
CA VAL A 20 44.81 -44.67 -29.60
C VAL A 20 44.00 -44.32 -28.35
N LEU A 21 44.01 -45.22 -27.35
CA LEU A 21 43.29 -45.04 -26.09
C LEU A 21 43.83 -43.87 -25.25
N ILE A 22 45.10 -43.49 -25.42
CA ILE A 22 45.71 -42.32 -24.76
C ILE A 22 45.61 -41.08 -25.64
N VAL A 23 45.88 -41.20 -26.94
CA VAL A 23 45.93 -40.05 -27.86
C VAL A 23 44.55 -39.45 -28.08
N VAL A 24 43.48 -40.26 -28.17
CA VAL A 24 42.12 -39.73 -28.40
C VAL A 24 41.63 -38.89 -27.20
N PRO A 25 41.70 -39.35 -25.94
CA PRO A 25 41.37 -38.52 -24.78
C PRO A 25 42.30 -37.32 -24.63
N ALA A 26 43.60 -37.46 -24.92
CA ALA A 26 44.53 -36.35 -24.87
C ALA A 26 44.17 -35.26 -25.88
N LEU A 27 43.81 -35.64 -27.11
CA LEU A 27 43.41 -34.72 -28.16
C LEU A 27 42.05 -34.06 -27.84
N MET A 28 41.11 -34.80 -27.27
CA MET A 28 39.87 -34.25 -26.72
C MET A 28 40.13 -33.29 -25.54
N GLY A 29 41.09 -33.60 -24.67
CA GLY A 29 41.52 -32.73 -23.57
C GLY A 29 42.11 -31.42 -24.07
N VAL A 30 42.96 -31.47 -25.11
CA VAL A 30 43.53 -30.28 -25.74
C VAL A 30 42.44 -29.43 -26.41
N LEU A 31 41.48 -30.07 -27.10
CA LEU A 31 40.34 -29.37 -27.70
C LEU A 31 39.44 -28.73 -26.63
N ALA A 32 39.16 -29.43 -25.53
CA ALA A 32 38.39 -28.90 -24.42
C ALA A 32 39.08 -27.70 -23.76
N LEU A 33 40.38 -27.78 -23.49
CA LEU A 33 41.16 -26.67 -22.93
C LEU A 33 41.17 -25.46 -23.88
N SER A 34 41.39 -25.70 -25.17
CA SER A 34 41.37 -24.64 -26.19
C SER A 34 40.00 -23.97 -26.27
N TYR A 35 38.92 -24.75 -26.20
CA TYR A 35 37.55 -24.24 -26.17
C TYR A 35 37.28 -23.38 -24.92
N THR A 36 37.69 -23.85 -23.74
CA THR A 36 37.50 -23.10 -22.49
C THR A 36 38.30 -21.80 -22.43
N TYR A 37 39.49 -21.77 -23.05
CA TYR A 37 40.36 -20.59 -22.99
C TYR A 37 40.01 -19.53 -24.03
N TRP A 38 39.57 -19.93 -25.24
CA TRP A 38 39.33 -18.99 -26.35
C TRP A 38 37.87 -18.65 -26.61
N ILE A 39 36.93 -19.58 -26.35
CA ILE A 39 35.55 -19.47 -26.84
C ILE A 39 34.56 -19.27 -25.70
N ALA A 40 34.75 -19.97 -24.59
CA ALA A 40 33.87 -19.85 -23.42
C ALA A 40 34.11 -18.51 -22.70
N GLN A 41 33.35 -17.48 -23.06
CA GLN A 41 33.32 -16.26 -22.25
C GLN A 41 32.65 -16.58 -20.90
N PRO A 42 33.27 -16.25 -19.76
CA PRO A 42 32.67 -16.50 -18.46
C PRO A 42 31.43 -15.62 -18.31
N ILE A 43 30.29 -16.23 -18.00
CA ILE A 43 29.05 -15.51 -17.73
C ILE A 43 28.82 -15.58 -16.23
N TYR A 44 28.89 -14.43 -15.56
CA TYR A 44 28.65 -14.30 -14.13
C TYR A 44 27.22 -13.85 -13.90
N ALA A 45 26.54 -14.52 -12.97
CA ALA A 45 25.21 -14.11 -12.51
C ALA A 45 25.33 -13.45 -11.14
N SER A 46 24.85 -12.22 -11.01
CA SER A 46 24.73 -11.52 -9.72
C SER A 46 23.27 -11.27 -9.38
N THR A 47 22.92 -11.45 -8.10
CA THR A 47 21.54 -11.29 -7.62
C THR A 47 21.47 -10.20 -6.55
N ALA A 48 20.55 -9.25 -6.72
CA ALA A 48 20.17 -8.27 -5.71
C ALA A 48 18.76 -8.57 -5.20
N THR A 49 18.56 -8.57 -3.89
CA THR A 49 17.25 -8.88 -3.27
C THR A 49 16.65 -7.64 -2.65
N ILE A 50 15.36 -7.39 -2.92
CA ILE A 50 14.59 -6.31 -2.31
C ILE A 50 13.45 -6.93 -1.52
N ASN A 51 13.24 -6.41 -0.31
CA ASN A 51 12.06 -6.66 0.50
C ASN A 51 11.14 -5.44 0.41
N ILE A 52 9.92 -5.64 -0.11
CA ILE A 52 8.89 -4.61 -0.21
C ILE A 52 7.85 -4.91 0.85
N SER A 53 7.82 -4.07 1.89
CA SER A 53 6.85 -4.16 2.97
C SER A 53 5.91 -2.96 2.93
N PRO A 54 4.58 -3.16 2.93
CA PRO A 54 3.64 -2.06 2.96
C PRO A 54 3.78 -1.30 4.27
N LEU A 55 3.86 0.04 4.17
CA LEU A 55 3.95 0.90 5.34
C LEU A 55 2.59 0.90 6.05
N GLN A 56 2.53 0.35 7.26
CA GLN A 56 1.34 0.46 8.09
C GLN A 56 1.35 1.82 8.78
N VAL A 57 0.66 2.79 8.20
CA VAL A 57 0.39 4.04 8.90
C VAL A 57 -0.78 3.79 9.86
N GLN A 58 -0.49 3.29 11.06
CA GLN A 58 -1.48 3.21 12.13
C GLN A 58 -1.60 4.57 12.79
N SER A 59 -2.32 5.48 12.14
CA SER A 59 -2.77 6.72 12.73
C SER A 59 -3.88 6.40 13.74
N GLN A 60 -3.57 6.41 15.04
CA GLN A 60 -4.57 6.36 16.12
C GLN A 60 -5.20 7.74 16.39
N LEU A 61 -5.38 8.56 15.37
CA LEU A 61 -6.15 9.80 15.49
C LEU A 61 -7.63 9.47 15.36
N GLU A 62 -8.28 9.34 16.53
CA GLU A 62 -9.72 9.50 16.77
C GLU A 62 -10.66 8.90 15.70
N GLN A 63 -10.95 7.60 15.86
CA GLN A 63 -12.19 6.88 15.48
C GLN A 63 -12.82 7.03 14.08
N LYS A 64 -12.27 7.76 13.10
CA LYS A 64 -12.92 7.86 11.78
C LYS A 64 -12.02 8.08 10.56
N ILE A 65 -10.73 7.72 10.63
CA ILE A 65 -9.91 7.59 9.44
C ILE A 65 -9.82 6.11 9.09
N LEU A 66 -10.70 5.67 8.19
CA LEU A 66 -10.55 4.38 7.51
C LEU A 66 -9.19 4.41 6.80
N VAL A 67 -8.24 3.63 7.31
CA VAL A 67 -6.95 3.40 6.66
C VAL A 67 -7.26 2.92 5.25
N GLN A 68 -7.00 3.79 4.28
CA GLN A 68 -7.27 3.50 2.88
C GLN A 68 -6.44 2.27 2.55
N ASN A 69 -7.13 1.15 2.25
CA ASN A 69 -6.54 -0.14 1.91
C ASN A 69 -5.47 0.07 0.85
N VAL A 70 -4.20 0.14 1.26
CA VAL A 70 -3.08 0.12 0.33
C VAL A 70 -3.11 -1.28 -0.26
N ARG A 71 -3.59 -1.38 -1.50
CA ARG A 71 -3.72 -2.66 -2.19
C ARG A 71 -2.35 -3.35 -2.15
N PRO A 72 -2.25 -4.57 -1.61
CA PRO A 72 -0.96 -5.25 -1.50
C PRO A 72 -0.35 -5.38 -2.89
N LEU A 73 0.91 -4.96 -3.02
CA LEU A 73 1.63 -5.00 -4.29
C LEU A 73 1.83 -6.45 -4.70
N ASN A 74 1.25 -6.84 -5.85
CA ASN A 74 1.44 -8.19 -6.36
C ASN A 74 2.77 -8.30 -7.12
N PHE A 75 3.33 -9.52 -7.20
CA PHE A 75 4.56 -9.78 -7.93
C PHE A 75 4.46 -9.40 -9.41
N GLU A 76 3.33 -9.65 -10.07
CA GLU A 76 3.14 -9.25 -11.47
C GLU A 76 3.17 -7.72 -11.64
N SER A 77 2.66 -6.97 -10.66
CA SER A 77 2.74 -5.51 -10.63
C SER A 77 4.19 -5.04 -10.51
N LEU A 78 4.95 -5.68 -9.62
CA LEU A 78 6.37 -5.41 -9.44
C LEU A 78 7.17 -5.73 -10.70
N LYS A 79 6.88 -6.87 -11.34
CA LYS A 79 7.50 -7.29 -12.59
C LYS A 79 7.24 -6.28 -13.70
N ALA A 80 5.98 -5.86 -13.89
CA ALA A 80 5.65 -4.84 -14.88
C ALA A 80 6.41 -3.52 -14.65
N MET A 81 6.58 -3.11 -13.39
CA MET A 81 7.38 -1.93 -13.04
C MET A 81 8.87 -2.13 -13.28
N ALA A 82 9.43 -3.27 -12.88
CA ALA A 82 10.85 -3.60 -13.04
C ALA A 82 11.27 -3.64 -14.51
N PHE A 83 10.40 -4.15 -15.39
CA PHE A 83 10.64 -4.22 -16.84
C PHE A 83 10.12 -2.99 -17.61
N SER A 84 9.65 -1.95 -16.92
CA SER A 84 9.19 -0.73 -17.58
C SER A 84 10.33 0.00 -18.27
N GLU A 85 10.05 0.62 -19.42
CA GLU A 85 11.04 1.39 -20.19
C GLU A 85 11.70 2.49 -19.36
N LYS A 86 10.93 3.15 -18.49
CA LYS A 86 11.44 4.18 -17.58
C LYS A 86 12.51 3.62 -16.63
N VAL A 87 12.30 2.43 -16.06
CA VAL A 87 13.25 1.79 -15.15
C VAL A 87 14.46 1.30 -15.94
N LEU A 88 14.27 0.50 -16.99
CA LEU A 88 15.36 -0.08 -17.79
C LEU A 88 16.21 1.01 -18.47
N GLY A 89 15.58 2.05 -19.01
CA GLY A 89 16.26 3.20 -19.60
C GLY A 89 17.10 3.97 -18.57
N SER A 90 16.60 4.16 -17.35
CA SER A 90 17.36 4.83 -16.27
C SER A 90 18.56 4.00 -15.82
N VAL A 91 18.44 2.67 -15.80
CA VAL A 91 19.50 1.73 -15.44
C VAL A 91 20.58 1.75 -16.51
N LEU A 92 20.21 1.64 -17.79
CA LEU A 92 21.15 1.70 -18.91
C LEU A 92 21.85 3.05 -18.99
N ALA A 93 21.13 4.16 -18.81
CA ALA A 93 21.75 5.49 -18.76
C ALA A 93 22.75 5.65 -17.61
N SER A 94 22.51 4.97 -16.48
CA SER A 94 23.44 4.94 -15.34
C SER A 94 24.64 4.04 -15.62
N LEU A 95 24.41 2.89 -16.24
CA LEU A 95 25.43 1.93 -16.63
C LEU A 95 26.37 2.50 -17.70
N GLN A 96 25.87 3.27 -18.67
CA GLN A 96 26.68 3.94 -19.72
C GLN A 96 27.76 4.89 -19.18
N LYS A 97 27.66 5.34 -17.92
CA LYS A 97 28.67 6.17 -17.27
C LYS A 97 29.89 5.36 -16.79
N VAL A 98 29.78 4.04 -16.77
CA VAL A 98 30.79 3.11 -16.26
C VAL A 98 31.71 2.67 -17.40
N ARG A 99 33.01 2.55 -17.13
CA ARG A 99 33.97 2.01 -18.12
C ARG A 99 33.80 0.49 -18.26
N ASN A 100 33.99 -0.05 -19.46
CA ASN A 100 34.00 -1.49 -19.80
C ASN A 100 32.64 -2.22 -19.83
N LEU A 101 31.57 -1.59 -20.31
CA LEU A 101 30.30 -2.30 -20.52
C LEU A 101 30.39 -3.41 -21.58
N PRO A 102 29.54 -4.44 -21.53
CA PRO A 102 29.39 -5.39 -22.63
C PRO A 102 29.02 -4.67 -23.92
N LYS A 103 29.64 -5.05 -25.05
CA LYS A 103 29.38 -4.42 -26.38
C LYS A 103 27.89 -4.39 -26.73
N GLN A 104 27.12 -5.38 -26.28
CA GLN A 104 25.69 -5.51 -26.48
C GLN A 104 24.86 -4.43 -25.76
N TRP A 105 25.39 -3.85 -24.67
CA TRP A 105 24.72 -2.82 -23.86
C TRP A 105 25.26 -1.41 -24.13
N GLN A 106 26.30 -1.28 -24.97
CA GLN A 106 26.92 -0.01 -25.33
C GLN A 106 26.18 0.74 -26.44
N ASP A 107 25.24 0.10 -27.14
CA ASP A 107 24.54 0.73 -28.26
C ASP A 107 23.69 1.92 -27.76
N ARG A 108 24.02 3.13 -28.26
CA ARG A 108 23.37 4.39 -27.85
C ARG A 108 21.94 4.51 -28.39
N ARG A 109 21.54 3.68 -29.35
CA ARG A 109 20.15 3.62 -29.83
C ARG A 109 19.31 2.88 -28.80
N SER A 110 18.77 3.65 -27.85
CA SER A 110 18.07 3.22 -26.62
C SER A 110 17.27 1.91 -26.70
N HIS A 111 16.54 1.64 -27.79
CA HIS A 111 15.66 0.46 -27.88
C HIS A 111 16.39 -0.87 -28.09
N SER A 112 17.46 -0.92 -28.90
CA SER A 112 18.19 -2.18 -29.12
C SER A 112 18.92 -2.62 -27.84
N ALA A 113 19.55 -1.69 -27.12
CA ALA A 113 20.25 -1.98 -25.87
C ALA A 113 19.30 -2.48 -24.76
N ILE A 114 18.06 -1.97 -24.69
CA ILE A 114 17.05 -2.46 -23.76
C ILE A 114 16.68 -3.91 -24.08
N GLU A 115 16.46 -4.26 -25.35
CA GLU A 115 16.11 -5.63 -25.75
C GLU A 115 17.21 -6.64 -25.40
N TYR A 116 18.48 -6.29 -25.58
CA TYR A 116 19.59 -7.15 -25.16
C TYR A 116 19.68 -7.26 -23.64
N PHE A 117 19.55 -6.15 -22.91
CA PHE A 117 19.58 -6.15 -21.45
C PHE A 117 18.44 -7.00 -20.86
N VAL A 118 17.24 -6.95 -21.43
CA VAL A 118 16.10 -7.78 -21.00
C VAL A 118 16.38 -9.28 -21.11
N LYS A 119 17.18 -9.72 -22.09
CA LYS A 119 17.57 -11.13 -22.24
C LYS A 119 18.52 -11.60 -21.14
N ASP A 120 19.32 -10.68 -20.59
CA ASP A 120 20.36 -10.98 -19.60
C ASP A 120 19.87 -10.86 -18.15
N ILE A 121 18.67 -10.34 -17.93
CA ILE A 121 18.08 -10.17 -16.59
C ILE A 121 16.98 -11.19 -16.31
N LYS A 122 16.88 -11.61 -15.05
CA LYS A 122 15.85 -12.53 -14.55
C LYS A 122 15.30 -12.00 -13.23
N LEU A 123 13.98 -11.89 -13.14
CA LEU A 123 13.28 -11.55 -11.90
C LEU A 123 12.64 -12.81 -11.31
N LYS A 124 12.93 -13.11 -10.03
CA LYS A 124 12.25 -14.15 -9.26
C LYS A 124 11.55 -13.51 -8.07
N GLY A 125 10.27 -13.81 -7.89
CA GLY A 125 9.48 -13.35 -6.75
C GLY A 125 9.11 -14.49 -5.82
N GLY A 126 9.05 -14.18 -4.54
CA GLY A 126 8.48 -15.04 -3.51
C GLY A 126 7.87 -14.20 -2.40
N PHE A 127 6.85 -14.73 -1.72
CA PHE A 127 6.38 -14.15 -0.47
C PHE A 127 7.33 -14.56 0.65
N SER A 128 7.64 -13.65 1.57
CA SER A 128 8.42 -14.05 2.75
C SER A 128 7.55 -14.96 3.62
N SER A 129 8.03 -16.18 3.89
CA SER A 129 7.39 -17.13 4.81
C SER A 129 7.97 -17.04 6.24
N GLN A 130 8.80 -16.02 6.52
CA GLN A 130 9.63 -15.92 7.73
C GLN A 130 9.07 -15.04 8.86
N ALA A 131 7.80 -14.66 8.84
CA ALA A 131 7.18 -14.07 10.03
C ALA A 131 5.78 -14.66 10.26
N PRO A 132 5.46 -15.13 11.48
CA PRO A 132 4.08 -15.42 11.82
C PRO A 132 3.29 -14.12 11.63
N LEU A 133 2.35 -14.15 10.69
CA LEU A 133 1.44 -13.06 10.41
C LEU A 133 0.65 -12.75 11.69
N ALA A 134 1.11 -11.78 12.48
CA ALA A 134 0.29 -11.21 13.53
C ALA A 134 -0.95 -10.60 12.86
N GLN A 135 -2.14 -10.82 13.43
CA GLN A 135 -3.42 -10.38 12.87
C GLN A 135 -3.33 -8.92 12.41
N GLY A 136 -3.33 -8.69 11.09
CA GLY A 136 -3.22 -7.35 10.47
C GLY A 136 -1.90 -7.05 9.72
N GLN A 137 -0.90 -7.93 9.72
CA GLN A 137 0.30 -7.76 8.90
C GLN A 137 0.10 -8.23 7.45
N LEU A 138 0.14 -7.29 6.51
CA LEU A 138 0.17 -7.57 5.07
C LEU A 138 1.51 -8.24 4.70
N SER A 139 1.44 -9.30 3.90
CA SER A 139 2.60 -10.08 3.45
C SER A 139 3.64 -9.20 2.75
N SER A 140 4.90 -9.30 3.18
CA SER A 140 6.01 -8.64 2.49
C SER A 140 6.42 -9.43 1.24
N LEU A 141 6.61 -8.70 0.14
CA LEU A 141 7.01 -9.27 -1.15
C LEU A 141 8.53 -9.23 -1.26
N ILE A 142 9.16 -10.40 -1.42
CA ILE A 142 10.60 -10.50 -1.68
C ILE A 142 10.80 -10.70 -3.19
N ALA A 143 11.63 -9.87 -3.80
CA ALA A 143 12.01 -9.99 -5.19
C ALA A 143 13.52 -10.05 -5.35
N SER A 144 13.98 -11.02 -6.13
CA SER A 144 15.37 -11.26 -6.46
C SER A 144 15.63 -10.90 -7.93
N PHE A 145 16.49 -9.92 -8.12
CA PHE A 145 16.89 -9.33 -9.39
C PHE A 145 18.24 -9.93 -9.79
N SER A 146 18.24 -10.88 -10.72
CA SER A 146 19.44 -11.53 -11.23
C SER A 146 19.84 -10.92 -12.56
N VAL A 147 21.13 -10.60 -12.73
CA VAL A 147 21.69 -10.08 -13.99
C VAL A 147 22.90 -10.91 -14.38
N ASN A 148 22.96 -11.32 -15.64
CA ASN A 148 24.09 -12.04 -16.23
C ASN A 148 24.99 -11.06 -16.96
N ALA A 149 26.29 -11.06 -16.68
CA ALA A 149 27.26 -10.26 -17.42
C ALA A 149 28.64 -10.96 -17.52
N PRO A 150 29.47 -10.58 -18.51
CA PRO A 150 30.83 -11.12 -18.67
C PRO A 150 31.79 -10.77 -17.53
N ALA A 151 31.48 -9.75 -16.73
CA ALA A 151 32.28 -9.33 -15.58
C ALA A 151 31.42 -9.30 -14.30
N PRO A 152 31.94 -9.81 -13.17
CA PRO A 152 31.18 -9.89 -11.92
C PRO A 152 30.80 -8.51 -11.38
N ASP A 153 31.70 -7.52 -11.49
CA ASP A 153 31.45 -6.15 -11.00
C ASP A 153 30.29 -5.49 -11.76
N ILE A 154 30.21 -5.73 -13.07
CA ILE A 154 29.15 -5.18 -13.93
C ILE A 154 27.82 -5.89 -13.64
N ALA A 155 27.83 -7.22 -13.47
CA ALA A 155 26.64 -7.96 -13.08
C ALA A 155 26.08 -7.46 -11.75
N ALA A 156 26.94 -7.26 -10.74
CA ALA A 156 26.55 -6.76 -9.43
C ALA A 156 26.03 -5.32 -9.49
N MET A 157 26.73 -4.44 -10.21
CA MET A 157 26.31 -3.06 -10.38
C MET A 157 24.98 -2.95 -11.12
N ALA A 158 24.79 -3.70 -12.20
CA ALA A 158 23.54 -3.73 -12.95
C ALA A 158 22.38 -4.28 -12.12
N ALA A 159 22.59 -5.36 -11.36
CA ALA A 159 21.59 -5.91 -10.45
C ALA A 159 21.18 -4.90 -9.37
N ASN A 160 22.15 -4.22 -8.75
CA ASN A 160 21.90 -3.20 -7.72
C ASN A 160 21.21 -1.96 -8.28
N LEU A 161 21.62 -1.48 -9.45
CA LEU A 161 20.99 -0.33 -10.11
C LEU A 161 19.55 -0.65 -10.52
N TRP A 162 19.32 -1.84 -11.07
CA TRP A 162 17.98 -2.28 -11.48
C TRP A 162 17.06 -2.46 -10.28
N ALA A 163 17.55 -3.10 -9.22
CA ALA A 163 16.84 -3.21 -7.95
C ALA A 163 16.50 -1.81 -7.39
N GLY A 164 17.49 -0.93 -7.26
CA GLY A 164 17.31 0.42 -6.72
C GLY A 164 16.34 1.28 -7.54
N ALA A 165 16.42 1.23 -8.87
CA ALA A 165 15.51 1.94 -9.76
C ALA A 165 14.07 1.43 -9.62
N THR A 166 13.89 0.11 -9.53
CA THR A 166 12.58 -0.52 -9.29
C THR A 166 12.00 -0.10 -7.94
N ALA A 167 12.79 -0.14 -6.87
CA ALA A 167 12.36 0.29 -5.53
C ALA A 167 11.93 1.76 -5.50
N ARG A 168 12.67 2.65 -6.17
CA ARG A 168 12.28 4.06 -6.32
C ARG A 168 10.94 4.20 -7.03
N GLN A 169 10.75 3.49 -8.15
CA GLN A 169 9.50 3.56 -8.92
C GLN A 169 8.30 3.03 -8.13
N VAL A 170 8.48 1.96 -7.34
CA VAL A 170 7.45 1.43 -6.44
C VAL A 170 7.05 2.48 -5.39
N ASN A 171 8.01 3.24 -4.86
CA ASN A 171 7.73 4.30 -3.89
C ASN A 171 7.06 5.54 -4.50
N TYR A 172 7.28 5.84 -5.80
CA TYR A 172 6.68 7.01 -6.45
C TYR A 172 5.16 6.90 -6.61
N LEU A 173 4.63 5.73 -6.95
CA LEU A 173 3.19 5.54 -7.20
C LEU A 173 2.29 5.94 -6.01
N PRO A 174 2.50 5.44 -4.77
CA PRO A 174 1.69 5.85 -3.63
C PRO A 174 1.88 7.33 -3.29
N LEU A 175 3.08 7.90 -3.52
CA LEU A 175 3.34 9.31 -3.24
C LEU A 175 2.53 10.24 -4.15
N ASP A 176 2.39 9.92 -5.43
CA ASP A 176 1.59 10.74 -6.35
C ASP A 176 0.10 10.65 -6.01
N GLN A 177 -0.39 9.46 -5.67
CA GLN A 177 -1.77 9.28 -5.21
C GLN A 177 -2.02 10.05 -3.90
N LEU A 178 -1.07 10.01 -2.95
CA LEU A 178 -1.14 10.79 -1.71
C LEU A 178 -1.18 12.29 -1.98
N LYS A 179 -0.35 12.81 -2.89
CA LYS A 179 -0.37 14.23 -3.28
C LYS A 179 -1.71 14.64 -3.89
N ILE A 180 -2.30 13.81 -4.76
CA ILE A 180 -3.62 14.06 -5.33
C ILE A 180 -4.68 14.09 -4.22
N SER A 181 -4.65 13.10 -3.32
CA SER A 181 -5.59 13.06 -2.19
C SER A 181 -5.45 14.27 -1.28
N LEU A 182 -4.21 14.71 -1.00
CA LEU A 182 -3.92 15.88 -0.19
C LEU A 182 -4.43 17.16 -0.86
N ALA A 183 -4.22 17.32 -2.17
CA ALA A 183 -4.76 18.45 -2.92
C ALA A 183 -6.29 18.46 -2.95
N LEU A 184 -6.95 17.30 -3.00
CA LEU A 184 -8.41 17.18 -2.90
C LEU A 184 -8.90 17.53 -1.49
N PHE A 185 -8.20 17.08 -0.44
CA PHE A 185 -8.52 17.44 0.94
C PHE A 185 -8.32 18.94 1.21
N GLU A 186 -7.24 19.53 0.72
CA GLU A 186 -6.97 20.96 0.88
C GLU A 186 -8.05 21.82 0.21
N LYS A 187 -8.54 21.39 -0.96
CA LYS A 187 -9.67 22.01 -1.65
C LYS A 187 -10.98 21.93 -0.86
N THR A 188 -11.20 20.92 -0.02
CA THR A 188 -12.45 20.76 0.74
C THR A 188 -12.39 21.34 2.15
N VAL A 189 -11.21 21.35 2.78
CA VAL A 189 -11.02 21.91 4.13
C VAL A 189 -11.20 23.43 4.13
N THR A 190 -10.63 24.14 3.14
CA THR A 190 -10.67 25.61 3.12
C THR A 190 -12.11 26.16 3.04
N PRO A 191 -12.99 25.67 2.14
CA PRO A 191 -14.39 26.08 2.12
C PRO A 191 -15.17 25.64 3.37
N ALA A 192 -14.87 24.47 3.92
CA ALA A 192 -15.51 23.98 5.14
C ALA A 192 -15.18 24.87 6.35
N GLU A 193 -13.93 25.30 6.49
CA GLU A 193 -13.50 26.22 7.55
C GLU A 193 -14.17 27.60 7.41
N GLN A 194 -14.27 28.12 6.19
CA GLN A 194 -15.01 29.37 5.93
C GLN A 194 -16.49 29.25 6.30
N THR A 195 -17.12 28.13 5.94
CA THR A 195 -18.53 27.85 6.27
C THR A 195 -18.71 27.71 7.79
N TYR A 196 -17.79 27.04 8.47
CA TYR A 196 -17.79 26.92 9.92
C TYR A 196 -17.67 28.28 10.61
N ARG A 197 -16.70 29.11 10.21
CA ARG A 197 -16.54 30.47 10.75
C ARG A 197 -17.77 31.35 10.48
N ALA A 198 -18.37 31.25 9.30
CA ALA A 198 -19.60 31.97 8.98
C ALA A 198 -20.79 31.50 9.84
N ALA A 199 -20.92 30.19 10.06
CA ALA A 199 -21.94 29.63 10.94
C ALA A 199 -21.73 30.04 12.40
N GLN A 200 -20.49 30.05 12.89
CA GLN A 200 -20.13 30.51 14.22
C GLN A 200 -20.47 31.99 14.40
N ASN A 201 -20.12 32.84 13.43
CA ASN A 201 -20.48 34.26 13.47
C ASN A 201 -22.00 34.47 13.46
N ARG A 202 -22.76 33.70 12.67
CA ARG A 202 -24.23 33.74 12.68
C ARG A 202 -24.79 33.30 14.02
N TRP A 203 -24.23 32.26 14.62
CA TRP A 203 -24.63 31.78 15.93
C TRP A 203 -24.34 32.81 17.02
N GLU A 204 -23.17 33.44 17.01
CA GLU A 204 -22.82 34.50 17.96
C GLU A 204 -23.72 35.73 17.80
N GLN A 205 -24.01 36.13 16.57
CA GLN A 205 -24.96 37.23 16.29
C GLN A 205 -26.35 36.90 16.79
N PHE A 206 -26.86 35.70 16.50
CA PHE A 206 -28.13 35.22 17.01
C PHE A 206 -28.13 35.22 18.54
N ASN A 207 -27.08 34.72 19.19
CA ASN A 207 -27.03 34.66 20.65
C ASN A 207 -26.97 36.05 21.30
N ARG A 208 -26.40 37.06 20.61
CA ARG A 208 -26.35 38.45 21.09
C ARG A 208 -27.66 39.22 20.85
N SER A 209 -28.37 38.96 19.75
CA SER A 209 -29.58 39.69 19.38
C SER A 209 -30.88 38.98 19.78
N SER A 210 -30.80 37.70 20.12
CA SER A 210 -31.98 36.91 20.42
C SER A 210 -32.47 37.15 21.83
N SER A 211 -33.73 37.60 21.93
CA SER A 211 -34.50 37.64 23.17
C SER A 211 -35.02 36.26 23.57
N LEU A 212 -34.75 35.17 22.83
CA LEU A 212 -35.39 33.86 23.06
C LEU A 212 -35.25 33.34 24.49
N VAL A 213 -34.13 33.60 25.17
CA VAL A 213 -33.96 33.22 26.59
C VAL A 213 -34.89 34.06 27.48
N GLN A 214 -35.02 35.34 27.19
CA GLN A 214 -35.92 36.28 27.87
C GLN A 214 -37.40 35.96 27.57
N ASP A 215 -37.74 35.67 26.32
CA ASP A 215 -39.08 35.32 25.87
C ASP A 215 -39.52 33.98 26.46
N LYS A 216 -38.61 33.01 26.54
CA LYS A 216 -38.86 31.74 27.24
C LYS A 216 -39.10 31.96 28.73
N ALA A 217 -38.27 32.77 29.39
CA ALA A 217 -38.45 33.09 30.81
C ALA A 217 -39.78 33.83 31.07
N GLN A 218 -40.17 34.76 30.19
CA GLN A 218 -41.47 35.44 30.28
C GLN A 218 -42.64 34.49 30.04
N LEU A 219 -42.53 33.58 29.08
CA LEU A 219 -43.55 32.57 28.82
C LEU A 219 -43.73 31.64 30.02
N ASP A 220 -42.64 31.16 30.61
CA ASP A 220 -42.67 30.31 31.80
C ASP A 220 -43.31 31.04 33.00
N ALA A 221 -43.00 32.34 33.19
CA ALA A 221 -43.63 33.17 34.22
C ALA A 221 -45.15 33.34 33.98
N ARG A 222 -45.58 33.58 32.74
CA ARG A 222 -47.01 33.68 32.38
C ARG A 222 -47.74 32.34 32.54
N ILE A 223 -47.08 31.22 32.27
CA ILE A 223 -47.64 29.88 32.51
C ILE A 223 -47.86 29.68 34.01
N GLN A 224 -46.89 30.04 34.86
CA GLN A 224 -47.06 29.96 36.32
C GLN A 224 -48.19 30.86 36.82
N GLU A 225 -48.27 32.09 36.32
CA GLU A 225 -49.36 33.02 36.65
C GLU A 225 -50.72 32.42 36.26
N ARG A 226 -50.85 31.88 35.04
CA ARG A 226 -52.07 31.21 34.58
C ARG A 226 -52.45 30.03 35.48
N VAL A 227 -51.50 29.19 35.86
CA VAL A 227 -51.75 28.06 36.77
C VAL A 227 -52.26 28.57 38.11
N SER A 228 -51.66 29.63 38.66
CA SER A 228 -52.13 30.21 39.93
C SER A 228 -53.56 30.76 39.82
N LEU A 229 -53.89 31.47 38.74
CA LEU A 229 -55.23 31.99 38.49
C LEU A 229 -56.26 30.87 38.28
N ASP A 230 -55.89 29.78 37.59
CA ASP A 230 -56.77 28.62 37.43
C ASP A 230 -57.05 27.94 38.78
N THR A 231 -56.05 27.85 39.67
CA THR A 231 -56.26 27.31 41.02
C THR A 231 -57.14 28.21 41.89
N GLU A 232 -56.97 29.53 41.79
CA GLU A 232 -57.80 30.50 42.50
C GLU A 232 -59.24 30.45 42.00
N ARG A 233 -59.43 30.41 40.67
CA ARG A 233 -60.75 30.25 40.06
C ARG A 233 -61.43 28.96 40.51
N ALA A 234 -60.71 27.82 40.50
CA ALA A 234 -61.26 26.55 40.98
C ALA A 234 -61.58 26.55 42.50
N SER A 235 -60.88 27.38 43.29
CA SER A 235 -61.19 27.62 44.70
C SER A 235 -62.46 28.47 44.86
N LEU A 236 -62.58 29.56 44.09
CA LEU A 236 -63.74 30.43 44.07
C LEU A 236 -65.01 29.70 43.59
N GLU A 237 -64.91 28.89 42.54
CA GLU A 237 -66.03 28.06 42.05
C GLU A 237 -66.49 27.06 43.13
N ARG A 238 -65.56 26.43 43.86
CA ARG A 238 -65.90 25.57 45.00
C ARG A 238 -66.55 26.34 46.15
N ASN A 239 -66.03 27.52 46.49
CA ASN A 239 -66.62 28.37 47.52
C ASN A 239 -68.02 28.84 47.14
N LEU A 240 -68.24 29.22 45.88
CA LEU A 240 -69.54 29.60 45.36
C LEU A 240 -70.53 28.44 45.43
N ALA A 241 -70.14 27.24 45.00
CA ALA A 241 -70.97 26.04 45.13
C ALA A 241 -71.31 25.72 46.60
N ALA A 242 -70.35 25.89 47.52
CA ALA A 242 -70.58 25.71 48.95
C ALA A 242 -71.56 26.74 49.53
N VAL A 243 -71.48 28.01 49.10
CA VAL A 243 -72.42 29.07 49.48
C VAL A 243 -73.81 28.81 48.90
N GLN A 244 -73.91 28.43 47.63
CA GLN A 244 -75.19 28.06 47.01
C GLN A 244 -75.83 26.87 47.72
N GLY A 245 -75.05 25.83 48.06
CA GLY A 245 -75.54 24.70 48.85
C GLY A 245 -76.05 25.13 50.23
N ARG A 246 -75.35 26.06 50.92
CA ARG A 246 -75.82 26.61 52.20
C ARG A 246 -77.11 27.41 52.05
N ILE A 247 -77.25 28.22 50.99
CA ILE A 247 -78.47 28.98 50.71
C ILE A 247 -79.64 28.03 50.50
N GLN A 248 -79.50 27.00 49.68
CA GLN A 248 -80.55 26.00 49.45
C GLN A 248 -80.98 25.27 50.73
N VAL A 249 -80.01 24.91 51.59
CA VAL A 249 -80.31 24.31 52.89
C VAL A 249 -81.09 25.29 53.77
N LEU A 250 -80.68 26.55 53.84
CA LEU A 250 -81.38 27.58 54.63
C LEU A 250 -82.80 27.85 54.09
N GLU A 251 -82.97 27.97 52.78
CA GLU A 251 -84.28 28.13 52.13
C GLU A 251 -85.20 26.95 52.40
N SER A 252 -84.68 25.71 52.32
CA SER A 252 -85.45 24.51 52.65
C SER A 252 -85.87 24.46 54.12
N SER A 253 -85.01 24.93 55.03
CA SER A 253 -85.33 25.00 56.46
C SER A 253 -86.30 26.13 56.83
N ALA A 254 -86.27 27.25 56.10
CA ALA A 254 -87.20 28.37 56.29
C ALA A 254 -88.61 28.05 55.77
N ASN A 255 -88.73 27.23 54.73
CA ASN A 255 -90.02 26.77 54.19
C ASN A 255 -90.67 25.62 55.01
N GLN A 256 -89.97 25.08 56.01
CA GLN A 256 -90.47 24.00 56.88
C GLN A 256 -90.93 24.49 58.27
N GLN A 257 -90.93 25.81 58.48
CA GLN A 257 -91.53 26.49 59.65
C GLN A 257 -92.85 27.15 59.27
#